data_AF-A0A836RN44-F1
#
_entry.id   AF-A0A836RN44-F1
#
_cell.length_a   1.000
_cell.length_b   1.000
_cell.length_c   1.000
_cell.angle_alpha   90.00
_cell.angle_beta   90.00
_cell.angle_gamma   90.00
#
_symmetry.space_group_name_H-M   'P 1'
#
loop_
_entity.id
_entity.type
_entity.pdbx_description
1 polymer ?
#
loop_
_entity_poly.entity_id
_entity_poly.type
_entity_poly.pdbx_seq_one_letter_code
_entity_poly.pdbx_strand_id
1 'polypeptide(L)' 'MKPLRALLDRVRPLFEKGGKLEKLYPLYEGVDTFFYTPGDVTPGPSHVRDSMDLKRMMITVVIALL' A
#
# COMPACT_ATOMS: atom_id res chain seq x y z
N MET A 1 -19.03 7.29 3.87
CA MET A 1 -17.85 7.83 4.56
C MET A 1 -17.16 6.68 5.29
N LYS A 2 -15.95 6.30 4.90
CA LYS A 2 -15.23 5.15 5.49
C LYS A 2 -14.41 5.66 6.69
N PRO A 3 -14.82 5.40 7.95
CA PRO A 3 -14.17 5.98 9.13
C PRO A 3 -12.69 5.57 9.27
N LEU A 4 -12.37 4.34 8.88
CA LEU A 4 -11.01 3.82 8.89
C LEU A 4 -10.09 4.56 7.89
N ARG A 5 -10.59 4.88 6.70
CA ARG A 5 -9.85 5.64 5.68
C ARG A 5 -9.55 7.06 6.14
N ALA A 6 -10.53 7.73 6.75
CA ALA A 6 -10.35 9.08 7.29
C ALA A 6 -9.33 9.13 8.44
N LEU A 7 -9.20 8.05 9.21
CA LEU A 7 -8.20 7.96 10.28
C LEU A 7 -6.80 7.77 9.72
N LEU A 8 -6.63 6.87 8.74
CA LEU A 8 -5.36 6.67 8.04
C LEU A 8 -4.90 7.95 7.33
N ASP A 9 -5.80 8.59 6.57
CA ASP A 9 -5.49 9.83 5.84
C ASP A 9 -5.08 10.99 6.78
N ARG A 10 -5.59 11.05 8.02
CA ARG A 10 -5.17 12.04 9.03
C ARG A 10 -3.76 11.79 9.57
N VAL A 11 -3.36 10.53 9.63
CA VAL A 11 -2.07 10.11 10.20
C VAL A 11 -0.98 10.10 9.14
N ARG A 12 -1.34 9.88 7.87
CA ARG A 12 -0.47 9.89 6.68
C ARG A 12 0.57 11.01 6.63
N PRO A 13 0.26 12.30 6.91
CA PRO A 13 1.23 13.40 6.79
C PRO A 13 2.41 13.30 7.76
N LEU A 14 2.27 12.53 8.84
CA LEU A 14 3.36 12.31 9.81
C LEU A 14 4.44 11.37 9.26
N PHE A 15 4.08 10.52 8.31
CA PHE A 15 4.91 9.47 7.72
C PHE A 15 5.38 9.81 6.31
N GLU A 16 4.72 10.73 5.61
CA GLU A 16 5.17 11.22 4.30
C GLU A 16 6.50 11.99 4.36
N LYS A 17 7.11 12.19 3.19
CA LYS A 17 8.42 12.85 3.02
C LYS A 17 8.43 14.23 3.69
N GLY A 18 9.27 14.43 4.72
CA GLY A 18 9.31 15.65 5.55
C GLY A 18 8.52 15.57 6.87
N GLY A 19 7.84 14.46 7.13
CA GLY A 19 7.18 14.18 8.40
C GLY A 19 8.14 13.70 9.50
N LYS A 20 7.77 13.89 10.77
CA LYS A 20 8.60 13.48 11.92
C LYS A 20 8.91 11.97 11.95
N LEU A 21 8.05 11.16 11.33
CA LEU A 21 8.13 9.70 11.33
C LEU A 21 8.40 9.14 9.92
N GLU A 22 9.02 9.91 9.02
CA GLU A 22 9.36 9.48 7.66
C GLU A 22 10.10 8.13 7.60
N LYS A 23 10.95 7.82 8.60
CA LYS A 23 11.64 6.52 8.70
C LYS A 23 10.70 5.33 8.91
N LEU A 24 9.51 5.55 9.47
CA LEU A 24 8.49 4.54 9.71
C LEU A 24 7.44 4.48 8.59
N TYR A 25 7.65 5.20 7.48
CA TYR A 25 6.79 5.15 6.32
C TYR A 25 6.51 3.73 5.81
N PRO A 26 7.49 2.80 5.74
CA PRO A 26 7.23 1.44 5.25
C PRO A 26 6.23 0.67 6.11
N LEU A 27 6.21 0.94 7.42
CA LEU A 27 5.29 0.31 8.36
C LEU A 27 3.87 0.86 8.17
N TYR A 28 3.75 2.18 8.02
CA TYR A 28 2.48 2.84 7.70
C TYR A 28 1.92 2.38 6.35
N GLU A 29 2.75 2.35 5.31
CA GLU A 29 2.38 1.89 3.96
C GLU A 29 1.96 0.41 3.96
N GLY A 30 2.66 -0.44 4.72
CA GLY A 30 2.29 -1.85 4.87
C GLY A 30 0.89 -2.03 5.47
N VAL A 31 0.55 -1.24 6.49
CA VAL A 31 -0.80 -1.28 7.10
C VAL A 31 -1.85 -0.70 6.15
N ASP A 32 -1.56 0.41 5.47
CA ASP A 32 -2.49 1.03 4.53
C ASP A 32 -2.76 0.11 3.31
N THR A 33 -1.71 -0.49 2.73
CA THR A 33 -1.82 -1.43 1.59
C THR A 33 -2.42 -2.80 1.95
N PHE A 34 -2.45 -3.15 3.24
CA PHE A 34 -3.16 -4.35 3.71
C PHE A 34 -4.69 -4.16 3.63
N PHE A 35 -5.18 -3.02 4.11
CA PHE A 35 -6.60 -2.70 4.18
C PHE A 35 -7.16 -2.05 2.90
N TYR A 36 -6.33 -1.33 2.15
CA TYR A 36 -6.71 -0.57 0.96
C TYR A 36 -5.76 -0.82 -0.21
N THR A 37 -6.24 -0.55 -1.42
CA THR A 37 -5.40 -0.59 -2.61
C THR A 37 -4.34 0.52 -2.54
N PRO A 38 -3.08 0.25 -2.93
CA PRO A 38 -2.06 1.28 -3.05
C PRO A 38 -2.53 2.45 -3.94
N GLY A 39 -2.11 3.66 -3.59
CA GLY A 39 -2.43 4.87 -4.36
C GLY A 39 -1.75 4.90 -5.73
N ASP A 40 -0.63 4.18 -5.86
CA ASP A 40 0.11 4.06 -7.12
C ASP A 40 -0.49 2.92 -7.94
N VAL A 41 -1.27 3.30 -8.95
CA VAL A 41 -1.77 2.41 -10.00
C VAL A 41 -1.01 2.68 -11.29
N THR A 42 -0.89 1.67 -12.14
CA THR A 42 -0.22 1.81 -13.45
C THR A 42 -0.92 2.90 -14.29
N PRO A 43 -0.26 4.04 -14.59
CA PRO A 43 -0.85 5.07 -15.43
C PRO A 43 -0.69 4.69 -16.91
N GLY A 44 -1.68 5.06 -17.74
CA GLY A 44 -1.60 4.89 -19.19
C GLY A 44 -2.04 3.52 -19.76
N PRO A 45 -2.00 3.35 -21.09
CA PRO A 45 -2.40 2.12 -21.75
C PRO A 45 -1.36 1.02 -21.54
N SER A 46 -1.84 -0.18 -21.21
CA SER A 46 -1.01 -1.37 -20.97
C SER A 46 -1.52 -2.51 -21.82
N HIS A 47 -0.61 -3.30 -22.38
CA HIS A 47 -0.94 -4.40 -23.30
C HIS A 47 -1.85 -5.47 -22.64
N VAL A 48 -1.62 -5.77 -21.36
CA VAL A 48 -2.47 -6.62 -20.53
C VAL A 48 -2.59 -5.96 -19.14
N ARG A 49 -3.82 -5.89 -18.60
CA ARG A 49 -4.07 -5.51 -17.21
C ARG A 49 -4.55 -6.72 -16.45
N ASP A 50 -3.77 -7.12 -15.45
CA ASP A 50 -4.18 -8.13 -14.48
C ASP A 50 -4.79 -7.44 -13.26
N SER A 51 -5.79 -8.08 -12.67
CA SER A 51 -6.39 -7.70 -11.39
C SER A 51 -5.63 -8.24 -10.17
N MET A 52 -4.65 -9.12 -10.40
CA MET A 52 -3.83 -9.72 -9.34
C MET A 52 -2.87 -8.68 -8.73
N ASP A 53 -2.95 -8.54 -7.41
CA ASP A 53 -2.02 -7.70 -6.65
C ASP A 53 -0.65 -8.40 -6.57
N LEU A 54 0.35 -7.78 -7.19
CA LEU A 54 1.69 -8.35 -7.32
C LEU A 54 2.35 -8.60 -5.95
N LYS A 55 2.14 -7.70 -4.98
CA LYS A 55 2.70 -7.83 -3.63
C LYS A 55 2.11 -9.06 -2.92
N ARG A 56 0.79 -9.28 -3.04
CA ARG A 56 0.14 -10.48 -2.50
C ARG A 56 0.66 -11.77 -3.15
N MET A 57 0.80 -11.78 -4.48
CA MET A 57 1.36 -12.92 -5.20
C MET A 57 2.76 -13.28 -4.71
N MET A 58 3.65 -12.29 -4.54
CA MET A 58 4.99 -12.53 -4.03
C MET A 58 4.99 -13.15 -2.62
N ILE A 59 4.09 -12.70 -1.74
CA ILE A 59 3.94 -13.28 -0.39
C ILE A 59 3.47 -14.73 -0.48
N THR A 60 2.49 -15.04 -1.34
CA THR A 60 2.01 -16.42 -1.48
C THR A 60 3.10 -17.38 -1.97
N VAL A 61 3.97 -16.92 -2.88
CA VAL A 61 5.12 -17.71 -3.35
C VAL A 61 6.11 -17.96 -2.22
N VAL A 62 6.44 -16.95 -1.40
CA VAL A 62 7.33 -17.13 -0.25
C VAL A 62 6.77 -18.13 0.75
N ILE A 63 5.47 -18.04 1.07
CA ILE A 63 4.80 -18.98 1.98
C ILE A 63 4.84 -20.41 1.42
N ALA A 64 4.69 -20.57 0.10
CA ALA A 64 4.73 -21.88 -0.55
C ALA A 64 6.14 -22.50 -0.60
N LEU A 65 7.20 -21.69 -0.43
CA LEU A 65 8.59 -22.14 -0.42
C LEU A 65 9.15 -22.42 0.99
N LEU A 66 8.39 -22.10 2.04
CA LEU A 66 8.68 -22.43 3.44
C LEU A 66 8.15 -23.82 3.79
#